data_AF-A0A5C4LNV0-F1
#
_entry.id   AF-A0A5C4LNV0-F1
#
_cell.length_a   1.000
_cell.length_b   1.000
_cell.length_c   1.000
_cell.angle_alpha   90.00
_cell.angle_beta   90.00
_cell.angle_gamma   90.00
#
_symmetry.space_group_name_H-M   'P 1'
#
loop_
_entity.id
_entity.type
_entity.pdbx_description
1 polymer ?
#
loop_
_entity_poly.entity_id
_entity_poly.type
_entity_poly.pdbx_seq_one_letter_code
_entity_poly.pdbx_strand_id
1 'polypeptide(L)'
;MRGRTSDRAKVVALAAGLAGLLMAGAAQAASYEFVPAPQADLNRVYRVDKATGEVISCQYGLQENTIGTTLCFGPGEGAGPQAPSEYSLVASRHLREAGVFRVNQRTGAMSICYVLDDAVVCTPQGNAGSVAPAAKP
;
A
#
# COMPACT_ATOMS: atom_id res chain seq x y z
N MET A 1 36.75 45.97 15.85
CA MET A 1 36.00 45.44 14.69
C MET A 1 35.81 43.90 14.73
N ARG A 2 35.62 43.27 15.90
CA ARG A 2 35.63 41.79 16.06
C ARG A 2 34.25 41.14 16.31
N GLY A 3 33.18 41.93 16.49
CA GLY A 3 31.84 41.43 16.84
C GLY A 3 30.96 41.07 15.63
N ARG A 4 31.03 41.84 14.54
CA ARG A 4 30.10 41.72 13.39
C ARG A 4 30.24 40.43 12.57
N THR A 5 31.42 39.82 12.60
CA THR A 5 31.72 38.53 11.93
C THR A 5 31.24 37.32 12.74
N SER A 6 31.23 37.42 14.08
CA SER A 6 30.77 36.36 14.98
C SER A 6 29.25 36.16 14.90
N ASP A 7 28.48 37.25 14.82
CA ASP A 7 27.02 37.18 14.74
C ASP A 7 26.54 36.60 13.41
N ARG A 8 27.23 36.90 12.29
CA ARG A 8 26.92 36.32 10.98
C ARG A 8 27.19 34.81 10.93
N ALA A 9 28.27 34.34 11.57
CA ALA A 9 28.59 32.93 11.64
C ALA A 9 27.54 32.13 12.45
N LYS A 10 27.03 32.72 13.54
CA LYS A 10 25.97 32.12 14.37
C LYS A 10 24.63 32.04 13.64
N VAL A 11 24.25 33.08 12.89
CA VAL A 11 22.99 33.09 12.11
C VAL A 11 23.02 32.05 10.98
N VAL A 12 24.16 31.91 10.29
CA VAL A 12 24.31 30.88 9.24
C VAL A 12 24.26 29.47 9.83
N ALA A 13 24.86 29.24 11.00
CA ALA A 13 24.82 27.95 11.68
C ALA A 13 23.39 27.56 12.14
N LEU A 14 22.60 28.53 12.65
CA LEU A 14 21.20 28.27 13.00
C LEU A 14 20.34 27.97 11.77
N ALA A 15 20.52 28.71 10.66
CA ALA A 15 19.75 28.49 9.44
C ALA A 15 20.05 27.12 8.79
N ALA A 16 21.31 26.68 8.83
CA ALA A 16 21.71 25.34 8.36
C ALA A 16 21.13 24.22 9.25
N GLY A 17 21.03 24.45 10.57
CA GLY A 17 20.39 23.52 11.50
C GLY A 17 18.89 23.34 11.25
N LEU A 18 18.16 24.43 11.00
CA LEU A 18 16.72 24.37 10.70
C LEU A 18 16.41 23.76 9.33
N ALA A 19 17.28 23.94 8.33
CA ALA A 19 17.12 23.31 7.02
C ALA A 19 17.34 21.78 7.06
N GLY A 20 18.20 21.29 7.96
CA GLY A 20 18.45 19.86 8.14
C GLY A 20 17.26 19.09 8.74
N LEU A 21 16.45 19.71 9.60
CA LEU A 21 15.28 19.05 10.21
C LEU A 21 14.09 18.90 9.26
N LEU A 22 14.00 19.69 8.19
CA LEU A 22 12.89 19.59 7.22
C LEU A 22 13.11 18.50 6.15
N MET A 23 14.33 17.97 6.03
CA MET A 23 14.69 16.94 5.05
C MET A 23 14.76 15.53 5.65
N ALA A 24 14.56 15.39 6.96
CA ALA A 24 14.25 14.10 7.55
C ALA A 24 12.80 13.76 7.18
N GLY A 25 12.60 13.30 5.93
CA GLY A 25 11.39 12.59 5.56
C GLY A 25 11.22 11.48 6.58
N ALA A 26 10.28 11.67 7.51
CA ALA A 26 10.00 10.68 8.52
C ALA A 26 9.68 9.40 7.75
N ALA A 27 10.50 8.37 7.91
CA ALA A 27 10.08 7.03 7.58
C ALA A 27 8.87 6.77 8.47
N GLN A 28 7.66 7.04 7.99
CA GLN A 28 6.46 6.64 8.69
C GLN A 28 6.59 5.13 8.86
N ALA A 29 6.57 4.68 10.11
CA ALA A 29 6.45 3.26 10.41
C ALA A 29 5.15 2.79 9.79
N ALA A 30 5.25 2.26 8.57
CA ALA A 30 4.10 1.81 7.82
C ALA A 30 3.47 0.65 8.59
N SER A 31 2.18 0.79 8.87
CA SER A 31 1.41 -0.26 9.53
C SER A 31 0.71 -1.05 8.44
N TYR A 32 0.96 -2.36 8.42
CA TYR A 32 0.45 -3.24 7.39
C TYR A 32 -0.57 -4.21 7.97
N GLU A 33 -1.55 -4.57 7.16
CA GLU A 33 -2.47 -5.67 7.43
C GLU A 33 -2.36 -6.71 6.32
N PHE A 34 -2.51 -7.99 6.68
CA PHE A 34 -2.31 -9.13 5.79
C PHE A 34 -3.53 -10.04 5.77
N VAL A 35 -3.93 -10.47 4.58
CA VAL A 35 -5.05 -11.39 4.37
C VAL A 35 -4.67 -12.43 3.32
N PRO A 36 -4.89 -13.74 3.57
CA PRO A 36 -4.63 -14.77 2.58
C PRO A 36 -5.58 -14.64 1.39
N ALA A 37 -5.11 -15.04 0.22
CA ALA A 37 -5.98 -15.19 -0.94
C ALA A 37 -7.07 -16.24 -0.64
N PRO A 38 -8.31 -16.07 -1.14
CA PRO A 38 -9.38 -17.03 -0.88
C PRO A 38 -9.20 -18.42 -1.52
N GLN A 39 -8.35 -18.51 -2.54
CA GLN A 39 -8.10 -19.73 -3.31
C GLN A 39 -7.34 -20.74 -2.44
N ALA A 40 -7.90 -21.93 -2.25
CA ALA A 40 -7.29 -22.97 -1.42
C ALA A 40 -6.02 -23.59 -2.04
N ASP A 41 -5.89 -23.52 -3.36
CA ASP A 41 -4.77 -24.04 -4.14
C ASP A 41 -3.72 -22.97 -4.49
N LEU A 42 -3.86 -21.76 -3.94
CA LEU A 42 -2.97 -20.62 -4.20
C LEU A 42 -2.31 -20.14 -2.91
N ASN A 43 -0.99 -20.34 -2.78
CA ASN A 43 -0.22 -19.82 -1.66
C ASN A 43 0.10 -18.32 -1.84
N ARG A 44 -0.93 -17.48 -1.79
CA ARG A 44 -0.81 -16.02 -1.96
C ARG A 44 -1.37 -15.29 -0.74
N VAL A 45 -0.69 -14.22 -0.35
CA VAL A 45 -1.13 -13.28 0.70
C VAL A 45 -1.13 -11.89 0.14
N TYR A 46 -2.18 -11.12 0.45
CA TYR A 46 -2.26 -9.70 0.15
C TYR A 46 -1.86 -8.88 1.38
N ARG A 47 -1.22 -7.75 1.15
CA ARG A 47 -0.87 -6.75 2.17
C ARG A 47 -1.48 -5.42 1.78
N VAL A 48 -2.05 -4.70 2.75
CA VAL A 48 -2.41 -3.29 2.60
C VAL A 48 -1.55 -2.42 3.53
N ASP A 49 -1.10 -1.27 3.05
CA ASP A 49 -0.67 -0.17 3.92
C ASP A 49 -1.91 0.50 4.50
N LYS A 50 -2.06 0.46 5.83
CA LYS A 50 -3.27 0.93 6.49
C LYS A 50 -3.48 2.44 6.35
N ALA A 51 -2.43 3.24 6.16
CA ALA A 51 -2.54 4.69 6.03
C ALA A 51 -2.77 5.13 4.59
N THR A 52 -2.12 4.48 3.63
CA THR A 52 -2.18 4.88 2.21
C THR A 52 -3.19 4.09 1.39
N GLY A 53 -3.55 2.88 1.84
CA GLY A 53 -4.42 1.97 1.10
C GLY A 53 -3.74 1.30 -0.10
N GLU A 54 -2.41 1.42 -0.25
CA GLU A 54 -1.67 0.68 -1.26
C GLU A 54 -1.75 -0.83 -0.98
N VAL A 55 -2.08 -1.62 -2.01
CA VAL A 55 -2.21 -3.09 -1.89
C VAL A 55 -1.16 -3.77 -2.75
N ILE A 56 -0.42 -4.69 -2.14
CA ILE A 56 0.51 -5.59 -2.84
C ILE A 56 0.14 -7.05 -2.55
N SER A 57 0.75 -7.99 -3.27
CA SER A 57 0.65 -9.40 -2.94
C SER A 57 2.00 -10.08 -2.95
N CYS A 58 2.12 -11.13 -2.14
CA CYS A 58 3.25 -12.02 -2.13
C CYS A 58 2.74 -13.44 -2.38
N GLN A 59 3.50 -14.22 -3.15
CA GLN A 59 3.18 -15.60 -3.47
C GLN A 59 4.37 -16.50 -3.18
N TYR A 60 4.08 -17.66 -2.59
CA TYR A 60 5.05 -18.74 -2.52
C TYR A 60 5.03 -19.56 -3.81
N GLY A 61 6.21 -19.75 -4.41
CA GLY A 61 6.44 -20.63 -5.55
C GLY A 61 7.42 -21.74 -5.19
N LEU A 62 7.08 -22.99 -5.51
CA LEU A 62 8.01 -24.11 -5.44
C LEU A 62 8.87 -24.14 -6.69
N GLN A 63 10.17 -24.35 -6.50
CA GLN A 63 11.07 -24.77 -7.57
C GLN A 63 11.39 -26.25 -7.34
N GLU A 64 11.46 -27.03 -8.43
CA GLU A 64 11.69 -28.48 -8.33
C GLU A 64 13.02 -28.80 -7.64
N ASN A 65 13.01 -29.76 -6.71
CA ASN A 65 14.20 -30.25 -5.99
C ASN A 65 15.00 -29.17 -5.23
N THR A 66 14.37 -28.06 -4.84
CA THR A 66 14.99 -27.00 -4.03
C THR A 66 14.01 -26.40 -3.03
N ILE A 67 14.48 -25.47 -2.19
CA ILE A 67 13.63 -24.66 -1.32
C ILE A 67 12.79 -23.70 -2.19
N GLY A 68 11.49 -23.59 -1.89
CA GLY A 68 10.64 -22.61 -2.58
C GLY A 68 11.01 -21.17 -2.23
N THR A 69 10.46 -20.22 -2.99
CA THR A 69 10.71 -18.77 -2.82
C THR A 69 9.41 -18.02 -2.60
N THR A 70 9.47 -16.98 -1.77
CA THR A 70 8.40 -15.98 -1.64
C THR A 70 8.70 -14.81 -2.56
N LEU A 71 7.84 -14.60 -3.55
CA LEU A 71 7.93 -13.49 -4.51
C LEU A 71 6.86 -12.46 -4.17
N CYS A 72 7.25 -11.21 -3.95
CA CYS A 72 6.34 -10.10 -3.70
C CYS A 72 6.41 -9.11 -4.86
N PHE A 73 5.26 -8.53 -5.22
CA PHE A 73 5.23 -7.40 -6.13
C PHE A 73 5.97 -6.21 -5.53
N GLY A 74 6.87 -5.63 -6.32
CA GLY A 74 7.75 -4.53 -5.97
C GLY A 74 7.09 -3.16 -6.10
N PRO A 75 7.89 -2.08 -5.94
CA PRO A 75 7.40 -0.71 -6.09
C PRO A 75 6.80 -0.47 -7.49
N GLY A 76 5.58 0.06 -7.54
CA GLY A 76 4.86 0.32 -8.80
C GLY A 76 4.08 -0.87 -9.37
N GLU A 77 4.30 -2.08 -8.84
CA GLU A 77 3.55 -3.30 -9.23
C GLU A 77 2.36 -3.56 -8.29
N GLY A 78 2.22 -2.74 -7.25
CA GLY A 78 1.07 -2.73 -6.35
C GLY A 78 -0.10 -1.89 -6.90
N ALA A 79 -1.28 -2.14 -6.36
CA ALA A 79 -2.39 -1.23 -6.55
C ALA A 79 -2.11 0.02 -5.71
N GLY A 80 -1.73 1.10 -6.40
CA GLY A 80 -1.18 2.31 -5.80
C GLY A 80 -2.04 2.98 -4.72
N PRO A 81 -1.45 3.98 -4.05
CA PRO A 81 -2.06 4.63 -2.90
C PRO A 81 -3.38 5.31 -3.24
N GLN A 82 -4.21 5.45 -2.23
CA GLN A 82 -5.49 6.16 -2.26
C GLN A 82 -5.38 7.46 -1.44
N ALA A 83 -6.48 8.19 -1.33
CA ALA A 83 -6.56 9.28 -0.37
C ALA A 83 -6.24 8.76 1.05
N PRO A 84 -5.40 9.45 1.84
CA PRO A 84 -5.02 9.00 3.18
C PRO A 84 -6.23 8.69 4.07
N SER A 85 -6.23 7.51 4.71
CA SER A 85 -7.34 7.04 5.53
C SER A 85 -6.93 5.88 6.46
N GLU A 86 -7.90 5.16 7.03
CA GLU A 86 -7.65 3.84 7.64
C GLU A 86 -8.14 2.76 6.68
N TYR A 87 -7.22 1.90 6.22
CA TYR A 87 -7.52 0.81 5.30
C TYR A 87 -7.32 -0.55 5.95
N SER A 88 -8.14 -1.51 5.55
CA SER A 88 -8.03 -2.93 5.91
C SER A 88 -8.31 -3.82 4.70
N LEU A 89 -8.10 -5.12 4.85
CA LEU A 89 -8.41 -6.13 3.84
C LEU A 89 -9.50 -7.08 4.33
N VAL A 90 -10.35 -7.54 3.42
CA VAL A 90 -11.35 -8.58 3.69
C VAL A 90 -11.31 -9.60 2.56
N ALA A 91 -11.07 -10.87 2.89
CA ALA A 91 -11.13 -11.95 1.89
C ALA A 91 -12.58 -12.14 1.42
N SER A 92 -12.79 -12.14 0.09
CA SER A 92 -14.06 -12.63 -0.45
C SER A 92 -14.09 -14.15 -0.26
N ARG A 93 -15.16 -14.74 0.29
CA ARG A 93 -15.26 -16.21 0.41
C ARG A 93 -15.71 -16.87 -0.90
N HIS A 94 -15.38 -16.25 -2.03
CA HIS A 94 -15.83 -16.70 -3.33
C HIS A 94 -14.90 -17.79 -3.87
N LEU A 95 -15.46 -18.87 -4.39
CA LEU A 95 -14.69 -20.05 -4.81
C LEU A 95 -14.07 -19.91 -6.20
N ARG A 96 -14.59 -19.01 -7.05
CA ARG A 96 -14.20 -18.89 -8.47
C ARG A 96 -13.59 -17.56 -8.85
N GLU A 97 -13.66 -16.56 -7.96
CA GLU A 97 -13.12 -15.22 -8.23
C GLU A 97 -12.01 -14.97 -7.24
N ALA A 98 -10.85 -14.58 -7.77
CA ALA A 98 -9.68 -14.28 -6.96
C ALA A 98 -9.63 -12.82 -6.60
N GLY A 99 -9.44 -12.53 -5.31
CA GLY A 99 -9.23 -11.19 -4.82
C GLY A 99 -9.57 -11.00 -3.36
N VAL A 100 -9.17 -9.83 -2.85
CA VAL A 100 -9.50 -9.34 -1.52
C VAL A 100 -10.11 -7.95 -1.65
N PHE A 101 -11.06 -7.63 -0.79
CA PHE A 101 -11.58 -6.27 -0.72
C PHE A 101 -10.62 -5.39 0.08
N ARG A 102 -10.16 -4.30 -0.53
CA ARG A 102 -9.63 -3.15 0.18
C ARG A 102 -10.79 -2.33 0.70
N VAL A 103 -10.80 -2.06 2.00
CA VAL A 103 -11.88 -1.34 2.69
C VAL A 103 -11.31 -0.07 3.31
N ASN A 104 -11.89 1.08 2.98
CA ASN A 104 -11.69 2.31 3.72
C ASN A 104 -12.61 2.30 4.94
N GLN A 105 -12.04 2.13 6.12
CA GLN A 105 -12.79 1.99 7.38
C GLN A 105 -13.46 3.28 7.83
N ARG A 106 -13.04 4.45 7.31
CA ARG A 106 -13.66 5.73 7.64
C ARG A 106 -14.88 6.05 6.77
N THR A 107 -14.86 5.63 5.51
CA THR A 107 -15.92 5.98 4.54
C THR A 107 -16.82 4.80 4.17
N GLY A 108 -16.40 3.57 4.47
CA GLY A 108 -17.05 2.34 4.01
C GLY A 108 -16.84 2.06 2.52
N ALA A 109 -15.95 2.81 1.86
CA ALA A 109 -15.64 2.62 0.45
C ALA A 109 -14.82 1.36 0.22
N MET A 110 -15.15 0.61 -0.83
CA MET A 110 -14.54 -0.70 -1.10
C MET A 110 -14.09 -0.84 -2.55
N SER A 111 -12.93 -1.47 -2.75
CA SER A 111 -12.47 -1.98 -4.06
C SER A 111 -12.16 -3.45 -3.92
N ILE A 112 -12.45 -4.27 -4.93
CA ILE A 112 -11.84 -5.61 -5.00
C ILE A 112 -10.47 -5.47 -5.67
N CYS A 113 -9.46 -6.10 -5.07
CA CYS A 113 -8.08 -6.10 -5.51
C CYS A 113 -7.62 -7.52 -5.82
N TYR A 114 -6.95 -7.70 -6.95
CA TYR A 114 -6.54 -9.01 -7.46
C TYR A 114 -5.28 -8.86 -8.31
N VAL A 115 -4.69 -9.99 -8.69
CA VAL A 115 -3.52 -9.99 -9.58
C VAL A 115 -4.01 -10.11 -11.00
N LEU A 116 -3.64 -9.13 -11.82
CA LEU A 116 -3.87 -9.13 -13.26
C LEU A 116 -2.48 -9.13 -13.92
N ASP A 117 -2.18 -10.21 -14.64
CA ASP A 117 -0.87 -10.46 -15.23
C ASP A 117 0.27 -10.35 -14.20
N ASP A 118 1.09 -9.32 -14.29
CA ASP A 118 2.26 -9.05 -13.46
C ASP A 118 2.08 -7.86 -12.50
N ALA A 119 0.82 -7.48 -12.20
CA ALA A 119 0.53 -6.41 -11.27
C ALA A 119 -0.65 -6.74 -10.34
N VAL A 120 -0.67 -6.11 -9.17
CA VAL A 120 -1.86 -6.03 -8.33
C VAL A 120 -2.68 -4.82 -8.77
N VAL A 121 -3.94 -5.06 -9.11
CA VAL A 121 -4.89 -4.03 -9.52
C VAL A 121 -6.09 -4.01 -8.57
N CYS A 122 -6.74 -2.86 -8.43
CA CYS A 122 -8.00 -2.72 -7.71
C CYS A 122 -9.05 -2.08 -8.64
N THR A 123 -10.30 -2.50 -8.50
CA THR A 123 -11.42 -1.80 -9.16
C THR A 123 -11.57 -0.37 -8.61
N PRO A 124 -12.29 0.51 -9.34
CA PRO A 124 -12.77 1.77 -8.75
C PRO A 124 -13.50 1.52 -7.42
N GLN A 125 -13.41 2.46 -6.48
CA GLN A 125 -14.07 2.34 -5.18
C GLN A 125 -15.59 2.49 -5.32
N GLY A 126 -16.33 1.53 -4.76
CA GLY A 126 -17.78 1.55 -4.61
C GLY A 126 -18.20 1.80 -3.16
N ASN A 127 -19.27 2.55 -2.97
CA ASN A 127 -19.88 2.92 -1.69
C ASN A 127 -21.40 2.65 -1.77
N ALA A 128 -22.13 2.83 -0.67
CA ALA A 128 -23.59 2.60 -0.60
C ALA A 128 -24.44 3.42 -1.61
N GLY A 129 -23.87 4.40 -2.31
CA GLY A 129 -24.51 5.17 -3.38
C GLY A 129 -23.95 4.93 -4.78
N SER A 130 -23.04 3.97 -4.96
CA SER A 130 -22.43 3.68 -6.25
C SER A 130 -23.41 2.94 -7.17
N VAL A 131 -23.59 3.46 -8.39
CA VAL A 131 -24.38 2.79 -9.42
C VAL A 131 -23.61 1.56 -9.90
N ALA A 132 -24.25 0.39 -9.82
CA ALA A 132 -23.67 -0.84 -10.36
C ALA A 132 -23.43 -0.67 -11.88
N PRO A 133 -22.30 -1.14 -12.42
CA PRO A 133 -22.09 -1.16 -13.86
C PRO A 133 -23.26 -1.90 -14.54
N ALA A 134 -23.82 -1.34 -15.61
CA ALA A 134 -24.85 -2.01 -16.37
C ALA A 134 -24.29 -3.36 -16.88
N ALA A 135 -24.98 -4.46 -16.56
CA ALA A 135 -24.59 -5.77 -17.06
C ALA A 135 -24.56 -5.74 -18.59
N LYS A 136 -23.41 -6.07 -19.18
CA LYS A 136 -23.33 -6.28 -20.62
C LYS A 136 -24.11 -7.57 -20.94
N PRO A 137 -25.04 -7.57 -21.92
CA PRO A 137 -25.81 -8.75 -22.29
C PRO A 137 -24.92 -9.87 -22.84
#